data_AF-A0A932HQQ2-F1
#
_entry.id   AF-A0A932HQQ2-F1
#
_cell.length_a   1.000
_cell.length_b   1.000
_cell.length_c   1.000
_cell.angle_alpha   90.00
_cell.angle_beta   90.00
_cell.angle_gamma   90.00
#
_symmetry.space_group_name_H-M   'P 1'
#
loop_
_entity.id
_entity.type
_entity.pdbx_description
1 polymer ?
#
loop_
_entity_poly.entity_id
_entity_poly.type
_entity_poly.pdbx_seq_one_letter_code
_entity_poly.pdbx_strand_id
1 'polypeptide(L)'
;MLMPLLLIATVSLFGCLRDLGTGFNFRVSQLATHAIKSVSVSGRTVTFSLGCAVPEAGCWKYLRADHSAGSGSYLVTVHGQRTTNDPCLQVIGSIPVTTSITVPGPGTYEFSFWQYDTTIDTTMTIH
;
A
#
# COMPACT_ATOMS: atom_id res chain seq x y z
N MET A 1 -57.02 -1.62 21.01
CA MET A 1 -56.87 -0.54 20.00
C MET A 1 -55.40 -0.14 20.01
N LEU A 2 -54.64 -0.57 18.99
CA LEU A 2 -53.21 -0.31 18.82
C LEU A 2 -53.00 1.15 18.38
N MET A 3 -52.00 1.84 18.95
CA MET A 3 -51.42 3.04 18.35
C MET A 3 -49.89 3.00 18.53
N PRO A 4 -49.10 3.30 17.49
CA PRO A 4 -47.75 2.75 17.34
C PRO A 4 -46.64 3.69 17.82
N LEU A 5 -45.54 3.04 18.23
CA LEU A 5 -44.22 3.62 18.50
C LEU A 5 -43.73 4.46 17.31
N LEU A 6 -43.48 5.75 17.54
CA LEU A 6 -42.85 6.64 16.55
C LEU A 6 -41.33 6.41 16.59
N LEU A 7 -40.80 5.70 15.59
CA LEU A 7 -39.38 5.49 15.37
C LEU A 7 -38.79 6.75 14.71
N ILE A 8 -38.05 7.57 15.48
CA ILE A 8 -37.32 8.71 14.91
C ILE A 8 -36.04 8.18 14.27
N ALA A 9 -36.06 8.02 12.95
CA ALA A 9 -34.86 7.79 12.15
C ALA A 9 -34.10 9.13 12.03
N THR A 10 -33.02 9.30 12.79
CA THR A 10 -32.05 10.37 12.55
C THR A 10 -31.31 10.07 11.25
N VAL A 11 -31.79 10.68 10.16
CA VAL A 11 -31.08 10.76 8.90
C VAL A 11 -29.86 11.65 9.12
N SER A 12 -28.71 11.03 9.32
CA SER A 12 -27.43 11.72 9.32
C SER A 12 -27.16 12.24 7.90
N LEU A 13 -27.54 13.50 7.64
CA LEU A 13 -27.00 14.31 6.56
C LEU A 13 -25.50 14.57 6.85
N PHE A 14 -24.66 13.57 6.65
CA PHE A 14 -23.25 13.84 6.38
C PHE A 14 -23.17 14.29 4.94
N GLY A 15 -22.99 15.60 4.77
CA GLY A 15 -22.89 16.27 3.49
C GLY A 15 -21.93 15.55 2.54
N CYS A 16 -22.46 15.14 1.39
CA CYS A 16 -21.69 15.01 0.17
C CYS A 16 -21.15 16.40 -0.21
N LEU A 17 -20.02 16.78 0.36
CA LEU A 17 -19.27 17.95 -0.08
C LEU A 17 -17.80 17.60 -0.24
N ARG A 18 -17.51 16.78 -1.25
CA ARG A 18 -16.16 16.63 -1.79
C ARG A 18 -16.27 16.35 -3.28
N ASP A 19 -16.49 17.38 -4.07
CA ASP A 19 -15.91 17.38 -5.42
C ASP A 19 -15.68 18.79 -5.97
N LEU A 20 -14.63 19.43 -5.46
CA LEU A 20 -13.93 20.50 -6.16
C LEU A 20 -12.44 20.21 -6.04
N GLY A 21 -12.04 19.08 -6.62
CA GLY A 21 -10.65 18.84 -6.96
C GLY A 21 -10.60 18.62 -8.45
N THR A 22 -10.15 19.62 -9.21
CA THR A 22 -9.55 19.41 -10.53
C THR A 22 -8.32 18.52 -10.34
N GLY A 23 -8.54 17.24 -10.13
CA GLY A 23 -7.52 16.25 -9.87
C GLY A 23 -7.02 15.76 -11.21
N PHE A 24 -5.82 16.18 -11.59
CA PHE A 24 -5.08 15.47 -12.63
C PHE A 24 -5.05 13.98 -12.27
N ASN A 25 -5.76 13.16 -13.05
CA ASN A 25 -5.87 11.73 -12.78
C ASN A 25 -4.62 11.05 -13.35
N PHE A 26 -3.55 11.06 -12.57
CA PHE A 26 -2.30 10.43 -12.98
C PHE A 26 -2.38 8.91 -12.84
N ARG A 27 -1.82 8.20 -13.83
CA ARG A 27 -1.76 6.73 -13.87
C ARG A 27 -1.20 6.18 -12.55
N VAL A 28 -1.96 5.27 -11.94
CA VAL A 28 -1.53 4.45 -10.80
C VAL A 28 -1.18 3.06 -11.34
N SER A 29 -0.09 2.48 -10.87
CA SER A 29 0.34 1.14 -11.22
C SER A 29 0.97 0.45 -10.03
N GLN A 30 0.83 -0.87 -9.99
CA GLN A 30 1.66 -1.71 -9.15
C GLN A 30 3.13 -1.61 -9.59
N LEU A 31 4.05 -1.56 -8.63
CA LEU A 31 5.50 -1.46 -8.84
C LEU A 31 6.17 -2.74 -8.37
N ALA A 32 7.13 -3.23 -9.17
CA ALA A 32 7.87 -4.44 -8.85
C ALA A 32 8.93 -4.12 -7.80
N THR A 33 8.90 -4.83 -6.69
CA THR A 33 9.98 -4.78 -5.70
C THR A 33 11.16 -5.55 -6.28
N HIS A 34 12.35 -4.94 -6.34
CA HIS A 34 13.58 -5.61 -6.78
C HIS A 34 14.61 -5.76 -5.67
N ALA A 35 14.41 -5.11 -4.52
CA ALA A 35 15.30 -5.22 -3.38
C ALA A 35 14.56 -4.93 -2.06
N ILE A 36 14.86 -5.72 -1.04
CA ILE A 36 14.64 -5.37 0.37
C ILE A 36 15.97 -4.77 0.86
N LYS A 37 16.01 -3.45 1.06
CA LYS A 37 17.23 -2.72 1.43
C LYS A 37 17.54 -2.86 2.91
N SER A 38 16.52 -2.83 3.76
CA SER A 38 16.64 -3.06 5.19
C SER A 38 15.32 -3.47 5.81
N VAL A 39 15.41 -4.10 6.98
CA VAL A 39 14.27 -4.47 7.81
C VAL A 39 14.56 -4.02 9.23
N SER A 40 13.56 -3.44 9.90
CA SER A 40 13.61 -3.14 11.32
C SER A 40 12.35 -3.64 12.02
N VAL A 41 12.50 -4.01 13.28
CA VAL A 41 11.40 -4.49 14.12
C VAL A 41 11.30 -3.58 15.33
N SER A 42 10.08 -3.11 15.61
CA SER A 42 9.76 -2.35 16.82
C SER A 42 8.47 -2.89 17.41
N GLY A 43 8.59 -3.63 18.53
CA GLY A 43 7.50 -4.41 19.08
C GLY A 43 6.97 -5.42 18.06
N ARG A 44 5.68 -5.30 17.72
CA ARG A 44 5.01 -6.16 16.72
C ARG A 44 4.99 -5.57 15.30
N THR A 45 5.66 -4.45 15.08
CA THR A 45 5.67 -3.78 13.77
C THR A 45 6.98 -4.04 13.07
N VAL A 46 6.90 -4.65 11.89
CA VAL A 46 8.02 -4.86 10.98
C VAL A 46 8.00 -3.75 9.93
N THR A 47 9.10 -3.04 9.78
CA THR A 47 9.25 -1.96 8.79
C THR A 47 10.29 -2.36 7.76
N PHE A 48 9.90 -2.27 6.49
CA PHE A 48 10.74 -2.61 5.35
C PHE A 48 11.10 -1.34 4.58
N SER A 49 12.39 -1.20 4.25
CA SER A 49 12.87 -0.26 3.25
C SER A 49 13.10 -1.04 1.95
N LEU A 50 12.43 -0.63 0.88
CA LEU A 50 12.37 -1.35 -0.38
C LEU A 50 12.95 -0.51 -1.53
N GLY A 51 13.44 -1.19 -2.56
CA GLY A 51 13.66 -0.63 -3.89
C GLY A 51 12.56 -1.13 -4.83
N CYS A 52 11.80 -0.20 -5.43
CA CYS A 52 10.73 -0.53 -6.37
C CYS A 52 11.04 0.02 -7.76
N ALA A 53 10.89 -0.81 -8.79
CA ALA A 53 11.15 -0.46 -10.17
C ALA A 53 10.03 0.43 -10.73
N VAL A 54 10.41 1.43 -11.52
CA VAL A 54 9.48 2.31 -12.24
C VAL A 54 9.87 2.37 -13.73
N PRO A 55 8.91 2.40 -14.67
CA PRO A 55 9.23 2.36 -16.10
C PRO A 55 9.85 3.66 -16.62
N GLU A 56 9.59 4.79 -15.95
CA GLU A 56 10.03 6.13 -16.37
C GLU A 56 10.69 6.84 -15.19
N ALA A 57 12.01 6.69 -15.06
CA ALA A 57 12.78 7.28 -13.97
C ALA A 57 12.47 8.79 -13.80
N GLY A 58 12.21 9.21 -12.56
CA GLY A 58 11.92 10.61 -12.22
C GLY A 58 10.45 11.05 -12.37
N CYS A 59 9.61 10.24 -13.03
CA CYS A 59 8.20 10.58 -13.27
C CYS A 59 7.21 9.81 -12.40
N TRP A 60 7.71 9.04 -11.45
CA TRP A 60 6.91 8.19 -10.59
C TRP A 60 7.22 8.49 -9.13
N LYS A 61 6.18 8.52 -8.30
CA LYS A 61 6.29 8.62 -6.85
C LYS A 61 5.62 7.42 -6.20
N TYR A 62 6.04 7.13 -4.98
CA TYR A 62 5.33 6.21 -4.10
C TYR A 62 3.93 6.78 -3.80
N LEU A 63 2.91 5.92 -3.90
CA LEU A 63 1.55 6.27 -3.53
C LEU A 63 1.13 5.59 -2.23
N ARG A 64 1.20 4.25 -2.21
CA ARG A 64 0.82 3.44 -1.06
C ARG A 64 1.37 2.03 -1.17
N ALA A 65 1.34 1.28 -0.08
CA ALA A 65 1.56 -0.14 -0.04
C ALA A 65 0.33 -0.80 0.58
N ASP A 66 -0.20 -1.80 -0.12
CA ASP A 66 -1.29 -2.64 0.35
C ASP A 66 -0.70 -3.98 0.82
N HIS A 67 -1.33 -4.61 1.81
CA HIS A 67 -0.94 -5.94 2.26
C HIS A 67 -2.15 -6.80 2.51
N SER A 68 -2.02 -8.09 2.19
CA SER A 68 -3.01 -9.12 2.53
C SER A 68 -2.34 -10.14 3.44
N ALA A 69 -3.06 -10.56 4.47
CA ALA A 69 -2.58 -11.50 5.47
C ALA A 69 -3.31 -12.84 5.33
N GLY A 70 -2.58 -13.94 5.43
CA GLY A 70 -3.14 -15.28 5.57
C GLY A 70 -2.19 -16.17 6.35
N SER A 71 -2.68 -16.97 7.29
CA SER A 71 -1.92 -18.02 8.02
C SER A 71 -0.45 -17.75 8.38
N GLY A 72 -0.08 -16.52 8.76
CA GLY A 72 1.30 -16.16 9.10
C GLY A 72 2.15 -15.62 7.94
N SER A 73 1.58 -15.53 6.75
CA SER A 73 2.18 -14.97 5.53
C SER A 73 1.52 -13.64 5.17
N TYR A 74 2.32 -12.70 4.66
CA TYR A 74 1.87 -11.41 4.18
C TYR A 74 2.32 -11.20 2.74
N LEU A 75 1.38 -11.00 1.83
CA LEU A 75 1.67 -10.52 0.48
C LEU A 75 1.59 -9.00 0.47
N VAL A 76 2.70 -8.36 0.10
CA VAL A 76 2.88 -6.91 0.08
C VAL A 76 2.93 -6.43 -1.37
N THR A 77 2.06 -5.48 -1.69
CA THR A 77 1.95 -4.87 -3.01
C THR A 77 2.20 -3.38 -2.92
N VAL A 78 3.18 -2.88 -3.67
CA VAL A 78 3.50 -1.46 -3.72
C VAL A 78 2.85 -0.82 -4.94
N HIS A 79 2.19 0.32 -4.73
CA HIS A 79 1.61 1.13 -5.79
C HIS A 79 2.33 2.46 -5.93
N GLY A 80 2.66 2.79 -7.17
CA GLY A 80 3.21 4.07 -7.58
C GLY A 80 2.19 4.86 -8.37
N GLN A 81 2.40 6.17 -8.42
CA GLN A 81 1.63 7.08 -9.25
C GLN A 81 2.57 7.91 -10.11
N ARG A 82 2.22 8.09 -11.38
CA ARG A 82 2.89 9.04 -12.26
C ARG A 82 2.72 10.46 -11.71
N THR A 83 3.68 11.35 -11.91
CA THR A 83 3.64 12.73 -11.39
C THR A 83 3.34 13.78 -12.45
N THR A 84 3.43 13.39 -13.73
CA THR A 84 3.18 14.27 -14.87
C THR A 84 2.52 13.49 -16.02
N ASN A 85 1.85 14.21 -16.92
CA ASN A 85 1.39 13.69 -18.20
C ASN A 85 2.42 13.90 -19.32
N ASP A 86 3.44 14.73 -19.07
CA ASP A 86 4.47 15.02 -20.05
C ASP A 86 5.25 13.75 -20.44
N PRO A 87 5.88 13.76 -21.62
CA PRO A 87 6.82 12.71 -21.99
C PRO A 87 7.94 12.59 -20.97
N CYS A 88 8.17 11.38 -20.49
CA CYS A 88 9.25 11.07 -19.58
C CYS A 88 10.30 10.21 -20.27
N LEU A 89 11.52 10.26 -19.75
CA LEU A 89 12.59 9.40 -20.22
C LEU A 89 12.21 7.93 -19.97
N GLN A 90 12.16 7.14 -21.05
CA GLN A 90 11.79 5.72 -21.00
C GLN A 90 12.97 4.86 -20.53
N VAL A 91 13.42 5.12 -19.30
CA VAL A 91 14.50 4.39 -18.63
C VAL A 91 13.96 3.85 -17.32
N ILE A 92 14.22 2.57 -17.07
CA ILE A 92 13.83 1.93 -15.82
C ILE A 92 14.57 2.60 -14.66
N GLY A 93 13.81 3.13 -13.72
CA GLY A 93 14.31 3.73 -12.48
C GLY A 93 14.00 2.89 -11.25
N SER A 94 14.46 3.37 -10.11
CA SER A 94 14.14 2.81 -8.80
C SER A 94 13.70 3.93 -7.87
N ILE A 95 12.59 3.73 -7.15
CA ILE A 95 12.16 4.62 -6.07
C ILE A 95 12.31 3.90 -4.72
N PRO A 96 12.77 4.60 -3.66
CA PRO A 96 12.76 4.05 -2.31
C PRO A 96 11.33 4.05 -1.76
N VAL A 97 10.94 2.96 -1.09
CA VAL A 97 9.63 2.82 -0.46
C VAL A 97 9.81 2.30 0.96
N THR A 98 9.12 2.91 1.91
CA THR A 98 9.03 2.41 3.29
C THR A 98 7.61 1.92 3.54
N THR A 99 7.47 0.68 4.00
CA THR A 99 6.18 0.11 4.40
C THR A 99 6.30 -0.60 5.74
N SER A 100 5.24 -0.58 6.54
CA SER A 100 5.20 -1.17 7.87
C SER A 100 4.00 -2.09 7.99
N ILE A 101 4.21 -3.26 8.60
CA ILE A 101 3.18 -4.27 8.82
C ILE A 101 3.21 -4.64 10.30
N THR A 102 2.05 -4.56 10.96
CA THR A 102 1.90 -4.98 12.36
C THR A 102 1.34 -6.40 12.40
N VAL A 103 2.08 -7.32 13.03
CA VAL A 103 1.69 -8.72 13.18
C VAL A 103 0.83 -8.92 14.44
N PRO A 104 -0.04 -9.95 14.49
CA PRO A 104 -0.98 -10.14 15.61
C PRO A 104 -0.29 -10.49 16.93
N GLY A 105 0.84 -11.20 16.90
CA GLY A 105 1.59 -11.58 18.10
C GLY A 105 3.02 -12.02 17.80
N PRO A 106 3.76 -12.48 18.81
CA PRO A 106 5.05 -13.15 18.60
C PRO A 106 4.88 -14.38 17.71
N GLY A 107 5.92 -14.70 16.95
CA GLY A 107 5.90 -15.82 16.00
C GLY A 107 6.79 -15.57 14.79
N THR A 108 6.85 -16.57 13.92
CA THR A 108 7.54 -16.49 12.63
C THR A 108 6.54 -16.14 11.55
N TYR A 109 6.85 -15.11 10.77
CA TYR A 109 6.00 -14.61 9.70
C TYR A 109 6.78 -14.52 8.39
N GLU A 110 6.12 -14.89 7.30
CA GLU A 110 6.63 -14.75 5.95
C GLU A 110 6.11 -13.45 5.32
N PHE A 111 6.97 -12.76 4.59
CA PHE A 111 6.65 -11.53 3.87
C PHE A 111 7.09 -11.68 2.43
N SER A 112 6.12 -11.65 1.51
CA SER A 112 6.31 -11.76 0.08
C SER A 112 6.05 -10.41 -0.58
N PHE A 113 7.03 -9.89 -1.31
CA PHE A 113 6.91 -8.62 -2.02
C PHE A 113 6.75 -8.90 -3.51
N TRP A 114 5.70 -8.36 -4.13
CA TRP A 114 5.44 -8.62 -5.54
C TRP A 114 6.60 -8.17 -6.45
N GLN A 115 6.98 -9.04 -7.38
CA GLN A 115 8.00 -8.82 -8.41
C GLN A 115 7.58 -9.49 -9.73
N TYR A 116 6.78 -8.80 -10.54
CA TYR A 116 6.30 -9.32 -11.84
C TYR A 116 5.59 -10.68 -11.69
N ASP A 117 6.19 -11.74 -12.23
CA ASP A 117 5.63 -13.10 -12.21
C ASP A 117 6.07 -13.90 -10.97
N THR A 118 6.79 -13.28 -10.04
CA THR A 118 7.31 -13.89 -8.80
C THR A 118 7.17 -12.94 -7.61
N THR A 119 7.69 -13.36 -6.46
CA THR A 119 7.88 -12.55 -5.26
C THR A 119 9.34 -12.53 -4.82
N ILE A 120 9.69 -11.51 -4.04
CA ILE A 120 10.87 -11.51 -3.17
C ILE A 120 10.36 -11.85 -1.78
N ASP A 121 10.84 -12.94 -1.21
CA ASP A 121 10.35 -13.43 0.08
C ASP A 121 11.40 -13.21 1.18
N THR A 122 10.92 -12.94 2.39
CA THR A 122 11.74 -12.92 3.60
C THR A 122 10.92 -13.42 4.78
N THR A 123 11.61 -13.89 5.81
CA THR A 123 10.98 -14.39 7.04
C THR A 123 11.49 -13.61 8.23
N MET A 124 10.57 -13.21 9.11
CA MET A 124 10.91 -12.51 10.35
C MET A 124 10.35 -13.26 11.55
N THR A 125 11.19 -13.50 12.55
CA THR A 125 10.76 -13.98 13.86
C THR A 125 10.61 -12.78 14.79
N ILE A 126 9.41 -12.64 15.36
CA ILE A 126 9.04 -11.60 16.31
C ILE A 126 8.93 -12.25 17.69
N HIS A 127 9.61 -11.67 18.66
CA HIS A 127 9.68 -12.16 20.05
C HIS A 127 8.85 -11.29 20.99
#